data_AF-A0A5K1K519-F1
#
_entry.id   AF-A0A5K1K519-F1
#
_cell.length_a   1.000
_cell.length_b   1.000
_cell.length_c   1.000
_cell.angle_alpha   90.00
_cell.angle_beta   90.00
_cell.angle_gamma   90.00
#
_symmetry.space_group_name_H-M   'P 1'
#
loop_
_entity.id
_entity.type
_entity.pdbx_description
1 polymer ?
#
loop_
_entity_poly.entity_id
_entity_poly.type
_entity_poly.pdbx_seq_one_letter_code
_entity_poly.pdbx_strand_id
1 'polypeptide(L)'
;MQFALNPRVVKATGFFSTPPHPSLPRLDEQDLQHRTPGTTTQMDERCKALLPGWTQTRCAAPSDRSNDFCPSHKEERWRLVRAYKEASERVDALKPSAVTTNGQLYALSRYSADELRAAEAATAEYLDAVRAELRGRTTVSERFYANGAQTVIVVWVHHGFGWCTN
;
A
#
# COMPACT_ATOMS: atom_id res chain seq x y z
N MET A 1 1.40 -11.16 -50.06
CA MET A 1 0.47 -10.07 -49.72
C MET A 1 0.97 -9.42 -48.43
N GLN A 2 1.56 -8.22 -48.52
CA GLN A 2 2.13 -7.48 -47.39
C GLN A 2 1.09 -6.46 -46.89
N PHE A 3 0.78 -6.48 -45.60
CA PHE A 3 -0.02 -5.43 -44.96
C PHE A 3 0.90 -4.58 -44.06
N ALA A 4 1.14 -3.34 -44.47
CA ALA A 4 1.77 -2.32 -43.66
C ALA A 4 0.69 -1.65 -42.80
N LEU A 5 0.80 -1.75 -41.48
CA LEU A 5 -0.03 -0.99 -40.54
C LEU A 5 0.82 0.11 -39.91
N ASN A 6 0.30 1.33 -40.02
CA ASN A 6 0.93 2.58 -39.66
C ASN A 6 0.23 3.12 -38.40
N PRO A 7 0.87 3.18 -37.21
CA PRO A 7 0.22 3.73 -36.03
C PRO A 7 0.37 5.26 -35.99
N ARG A 8 -0.72 5.96 -36.31
CA ARG A 8 -0.88 7.39 -36.00
C ARG A 8 -0.97 7.57 -34.48
N VAL A 9 0.09 8.11 -33.88
CA VAL A 9 0.08 8.61 -32.51
C VAL A 9 -0.67 9.94 -32.48
N VAL A 10 -1.88 9.95 -31.94
CA VAL A 10 -2.63 11.18 -31.66
C VAL A 10 -2.27 11.65 -30.26
N LYS A 11 -1.47 12.72 -30.16
CA LYS A 11 -1.21 13.42 -28.89
C LYS A 11 -2.46 14.23 -28.52
N ALA A 12 -3.17 13.79 -27.49
CA ALA A 12 -4.23 14.58 -26.86
C ALA A 12 -3.60 15.54 -25.83
N THR A 13 -3.38 16.79 -26.22
CA THR A 13 -3.05 17.89 -25.30
C THR A 13 -4.34 18.46 -24.72
N GLY A 14 -4.76 17.94 -23.57
CA GLY A 14 -5.87 18.48 -22.79
C GLY A 14 -5.41 19.65 -21.92
N PHE A 15 -5.94 20.84 -22.21
CA PHE A 15 -5.76 22.08 -21.46
C PHE A 15 -6.70 22.04 -20.25
N PHE A 16 -6.20 21.76 -19.04
CA PHE A 16 -6.99 21.81 -17.81
C PHE A 16 -7.02 23.25 -17.31
N SER A 17 -8.15 23.92 -17.52
CA SER A 17 -8.47 25.20 -16.87
C SER A 17 -8.77 24.96 -15.40
N THR A 18 -7.90 25.46 -14.52
CA THR A 18 -8.12 25.47 -13.07
C THR A 18 -9.27 26.43 -12.73
N PRO A 19 -10.32 25.98 -12.01
CA PRO A 19 -11.38 26.88 -11.56
C PRO A 19 -10.85 27.89 -10.52
N PRO A 20 -11.38 29.12 -10.50
CA PRO A 20 -11.01 30.14 -9.51
C PRO A 20 -11.45 29.71 -8.09
N HIS A 21 -10.51 29.82 -7.15
CA HIS A 21 -10.73 29.51 -5.74
C HIS A 21 -11.67 30.56 -5.09
N PRO A 22 -12.69 30.14 -4.32
CA PRO A 22 -13.45 31.08 -3.49
C PRO A 22 -12.57 31.59 -2.35
N SER A 23 -12.47 32.91 -2.23
CA SER A 23 -11.78 33.59 -1.14
C SER A 23 -12.46 33.26 0.20
N LEU A 24 -11.71 32.67 1.12
CA LEU A 24 -12.22 32.33 2.45
C LEU A 24 -12.39 33.61 3.30
N PRO A 25 -13.42 33.67 4.17
CA PRO A 25 -13.61 34.76 5.11
C PRO A 25 -12.46 34.82 6.11
N ARG A 26 -12.00 36.05 6.35
CA ARG A 26 -10.95 36.42 7.31
C ARG A 26 -11.48 36.17 8.72
N LEU A 27 -11.00 35.11 9.37
CA LEU A 27 -11.32 34.82 10.77
C LEU A 27 -10.53 35.77 11.67
N ASP A 28 -11.26 36.51 12.52
CA ASP A 28 -10.73 37.44 13.51
C ASP A 28 -9.84 36.73 14.55
N GLU A 29 -8.67 37.33 14.80
CA GLU A 29 -7.58 36.83 15.67
C GLU A 29 -7.82 37.02 17.18
N GLN A 30 -9.03 37.36 17.65
CA GLN A 30 -9.24 37.87 19.01
C GLN A 30 -9.71 36.88 20.08
N ASP A 31 -9.93 35.60 19.78
CA ASP A 31 -10.38 34.60 20.78
C ASP A 31 -9.29 33.64 21.30
N LEU A 32 -8.02 34.04 21.18
CA LEU A 32 -6.86 33.19 21.50
C LEU A 32 -6.29 33.37 22.92
N GLN A 33 -7.09 33.69 23.94
CA GLN A 33 -6.59 33.88 25.32
C GLN A 33 -7.26 33.07 26.43
N HIS A 34 -8.12 32.10 26.09
CA HIS A 34 -8.56 31.08 27.06
C HIS A 34 -7.97 29.70 26.73
N ARG A 35 -6.63 29.63 26.65
CA ARG A 35 -5.93 28.37 26.91
C ARG A 35 -6.01 28.11 28.41
N THR A 36 -7.03 27.35 28.81
CA THR A 36 -6.89 26.47 29.97
C THR A 36 -5.56 25.72 29.82
N PRO A 37 -4.72 25.61 30.87
CA PRO A 37 -3.62 24.66 30.86
C PRO A 37 -4.27 23.29 30.76
N GLY A 38 -4.45 22.83 29.52
CA GLY A 38 -4.89 21.50 29.22
C GLY A 38 -3.94 20.60 29.98
N THR A 39 -4.51 19.87 30.93
CA THR A 39 -3.95 18.68 31.55
C THR A 39 -2.99 18.09 30.54
N THR A 40 -1.68 18.22 30.76
CA THR A 40 -0.68 17.49 30.00
C THR A 40 -0.96 16.05 30.34
N THR A 41 -1.89 15.47 29.59
CA THR A 41 -2.19 14.07 29.62
C THR A 41 -0.84 13.44 29.35
N GLN A 42 -0.29 12.83 30.39
CA GLN A 42 0.86 11.94 30.35
C GLN A 42 0.39 10.70 29.57
N MET A 43 -0.02 10.94 28.32
CA MET A 43 -0.74 10.05 27.45
C MET A 43 0.31 9.27 26.68
N ASP A 44 0.43 8.01 27.10
CA ASP A 44 0.98 6.90 26.35
C ASP A 44 2.45 7.01 25.93
N GLU A 45 3.36 7.03 26.93
CA GLU A 45 4.72 6.46 26.76
C GLU A 45 4.69 4.92 26.61
N ARG A 46 3.55 4.31 26.26
CA ARG A 46 3.39 2.87 26.09
C ARG A 46 3.45 2.52 24.62
N CYS A 47 3.99 1.34 24.33
CA CYS A 47 4.09 0.82 22.99
C CYS A 47 2.70 0.71 22.34
N LYS A 48 2.54 1.34 21.17
CA LYS A 48 1.29 1.33 20.39
C LYS A 48 1.00 0.01 19.67
N ALA A 49 1.94 -0.94 19.66
CA ALA A 49 1.77 -2.22 18.97
C ALA A 49 0.71 -3.09 19.67
N LEU A 50 -0.12 -3.76 18.88
CA LEU A 50 -1.10 -4.74 19.36
C LEU A 50 -0.48 -6.13 19.47
N LEU A 51 -0.94 -6.87 20.49
CA LEU A 51 -0.54 -8.25 20.70
C LEU A 51 -1.07 -9.16 19.57
N PRO A 52 -0.30 -10.16 19.12
CA PRO A 52 -0.75 -11.10 18.09
C PRO A 52 -2.06 -11.79 18.47
N GLY A 53 -3.04 -11.81 17.56
CA GLY A 53 -4.36 -12.43 17.80
C GLY A 53 -5.34 -11.58 18.62
N TRP A 54 -4.94 -10.39 19.08
CA TRP A 54 -5.80 -9.47 19.82
C TRP A 54 -5.96 -8.17 19.05
N THR A 55 -7.20 -7.78 18.75
CA THR A 55 -7.49 -6.58 17.93
C THR A 55 -7.46 -5.27 18.73
N GLN A 56 -7.38 -5.33 20.06
CA GLN A 56 -7.48 -4.13 20.92
C GLN A 56 -6.43 -4.07 22.03
N THR A 57 -5.76 -5.17 22.35
CA THR A 57 -4.81 -5.23 23.47
C THR A 57 -3.43 -4.71 23.04
N ARG A 58 -3.03 -3.56 23.58
CA ARG A 58 -1.72 -2.96 23.35
C ARG A 58 -0.63 -3.62 24.21
N CYS A 59 0.60 -3.53 23.73
CA CYS A 59 1.78 -3.88 24.50
C CYS A 59 1.91 -2.96 25.73
N ALA A 60 2.15 -3.55 26.90
CA ALA A 60 2.35 -2.80 28.15
C ALA A 60 3.75 -2.20 28.30
N ALA A 61 4.70 -2.59 27.43
CA ALA A 61 6.09 -2.10 27.49
C ALA A 61 6.17 -0.60 27.17
N PRO A 62 7.12 0.13 27.76
CA PRO A 62 7.35 1.52 27.42
C PRO A 62 7.79 1.66 25.95
N SER A 63 7.27 2.66 25.26
CA SER A 63 7.73 3.06 23.93
C SER A 63 9.07 3.78 24.04
N ASP A 64 9.90 3.64 23.01
CA ASP A 64 10.99 4.59 22.79
C ASP A 64 10.36 5.96 22.47
N ARG A 65 10.75 7.01 23.21
CA ARG A 65 10.15 8.36 23.15
C ARG A 65 10.05 8.95 21.75
N SER A 66 10.85 8.44 20.81
CA SER A 66 10.91 8.90 19.43
C SER A 66 10.07 8.10 18.43
N ASN A 67 9.55 6.92 18.79
CA ASN A 67 9.15 5.91 17.78
C ASN A 67 7.84 5.16 18.04
N ASP A 68 7.00 5.56 18.99
CA ASP A 68 5.69 4.95 19.31
C ASP A 68 5.70 3.45 19.72
N PHE A 69 6.81 2.75 19.53
CA PHE A 69 6.97 1.31 19.75
C PHE A 69 8.14 1.03 20.69
N CYS A 70 8.04 -0.05 21.45
CA CYS A 70 9.19 -0.55 22.22
C CYS A 70 10.24 -1.18 21.26
N PRO A 71 11.50 -1.36 21.68
CA PRO A 71 12.57 -1.89 20.81
C PRO A 71 12.23 -3.23 20.15
N SER A 72 11.61 -4.15 20.88
CA SER A 72 11.20 -5.47 20.36
C SER A 72 10.16 -5.37 19.25
N HIS A 73 9.10 -4.56 19.46
CA HIS A 73 8.07 -4.35 18.44
C HIS A 73 8.57 -3.52 17.24
N LYS A 74 9.57 -2.66 17.45
CA LYS A 74 10.27 -1.98 16.35
C LYS A 74 10.96 -3.02 15.46
N GLU A 75 11.83 -3.85 16.03
CA GLU A 75 12.53 -4.89 15.28
C GLU A 75 11.56 -5.84 14.56
N GLU A 76 10.49 -6.25 15.25
CA GLU A 76 9.45 -7.07 14.65
C GLU A 76 8.78 -6.38 13.46
N ARG A 77 8.38 -5.11 13.61
CA ARG A 77 7.80 -4.33 12.50
C ARG A 77 8.77 -4.27 11.32
N TRP A 78 10.04 -4.00 11.57
CA TRP A 78 11.07 -3.95 10.52
C TRP A 78 11.20 -5.28 9.77
N ARG A 79 11.21 -6.41 10.51
CA ARG A 79 11.23 -7.75 9.92
C ARG A 79 10.00 -8.03 9.07
N LEU A 80 8.80 -7.71 9.58
CA LEU A 80 7.54 -7.93 8.84
C LEU A 80 7.45 -7.02 7.60
N VAL A 81 7.90 -5.77 7.71
CA VAL A 81 7.96 -4.83 6.59
C VAL A 81 8.90 -5.33 5.50
N ARG A 82 10.09 -5.80 5.89
CA ARG A 82 11.03 -6.40 4.94
C ARG A 82 10.42 -7.60 4.23
N ALA A 83 9.80 -8.52 4.99
CA ALA A 83 9.21 -9.74 4.44
C ALA A 83 8.09 -9.45 3.42
N TYR A 84 7.17 -8.51 3.70
CA TYR A 84 6.12 -8.20 2.71
C TYR A 84 6.68 -7.44 1.50
N LYS A 85 7.76 -6.64 1.67
CA LYS A 85 8.43 -5.97 0.54
C LYS A 85 9.10 -6.98 -0.38
N GLU A 86 9.81 -7.96 0.16
CA GLU A 86 10.38 -9.08 -0.61
C GLU A 86 9.28 -9.84 -1.36
N ALA A 87 8.12 -10.07 -0.72
CA ALA A 87 6.96 -10.66 -1.40
C ALA A 87 6.43 -9.76 -2.54
N SER A 88 6.33 -8.46 -2.32
CA SER A 88 5.93 -7.47 -3.35
C SER A 88 6.88 -7.48 -4.54
N GLU A 89 8.20 -7.54 -4.31
CA GLU A 89 9.20 -7.63 -5.37
C GLU A 89 9.04 -8.92 -6.19
N ARG A 90 8.73 -10.04 -5.54
CA ARG A 90 8.40 -11.29 -6.23
C ARG A 90 7.13 -11.19 -7.05
N VAL A 91 6.09 -10.54 -6.53
CA VAL A 91 4.84 -10.28 -7.27
C VAL A 91 5.15 -9.50 -8.55
N ASP A 92 5.94 -8.44 -8.45
CA ASP A 92 6.32 -7.62 -9.62
C ASP A 92 7.14 -8.41 -10.64
N ALA A 93 8.06 -9.27 -10.19
CA ALA A 93 8.86 -10.12 -11.05
C ALA A 93 8.04 -11.22 -11.77
N LEU A 94 7.04 -11.80 -11.11
CA LEU A 94 6.20 -12.88 -11.65
C LEU A 94 5.02 -12.38 -12.50
N LYS A 95 4.62 -11.11 -12.33
CA LYS A 95 3.47 -10.53 -13.02
C LYS A 95 3.52 -10.69 -14.56
N PRO A 96 4.65 -10.49 -15.27
CA PRO A 96 4.68 -10.62 -16.73
C PRO A 96 4.42 -12.04 -17.24
N SER A 97 4.80 -13.07 -16.47
CA SER A 97 4.60 -14.48 -16.84
C SER A 97 3.25 -15.01 -16.40
N ALA A 98 2.68 -14.48 -15.31
CA ALA A 98 1.41 -14.94 -14.75
C ALA A 98 0.17 -14.24 -15.33
N VAL A 99 0.28 -12.98 -15.78
CA VAL A 99 -0.85 -12.23 -16.32
C VAL A 99 -0.91 -12.43 -17.84
N THR A 100 -1.76 -13.36 -18.26
CA THR A 100 -2.06 -13.60 -19.67
C THR A 100 -2.85 -12.42 -20.24
N THR A 101 -2.28 -11.70 -21.21
CA THR A 101 -3.00 -10.69 -21.98
C THR A 101 -4.12 -11.32 -22.80
N ASN A 102 -5.14 -10.56 -23.17
CA ASN A 102 -6.21 -11.04 -24.07
C ASN A 102 -5.65 -11.68 -25.36
N GLY A 103 -4.55 -11.16 -25.91
CA GLY A 103 -3.89 -11.75 -27.08
C GLY A 103 -3.26 -13.12 -26.81
N GLN A 104 -2.67 -13.32 -25.63
CA GLN A 104 -2.15 -14.62 -25.20
C GLN A 104 -3.30 -15.62 -24.94
N LEU A 105 -4.45 -15.16 -24.42
CA LEU A 105 -5.64 -16.01 -24.26
C LEU A 105 -6.16 -16.56 -25.60
N TYR A 106 -6.18 -15.75 -26.66
CA TYR A 106 -6.52 -16.23 -28.01
C TYR A 106 -5.51 -17.25 -28.55
N ALA A 107 -4.23 -17.07 -28.19
CA ALA A 107 -3.16 -17.98 -28.56
C ALA A 107 -3.19 -19.31 -27.77
N LEU A 108 -3.89 -19.41 -26.63
CA LEU A 108 -3.99 -20.65 -25.83
C LEU A 108 -4.53 -21.83 -26.62
N SER A 109 -5.35 -21.60 -27.66
CA SER A 109 -5.79 -22.63 -28.60
C SER A 109 -4.66 -23.31 -29.37
N ARG A 110 -3.46 -22.73 -29.34
CA ARG A 110 -2.24 -23.21 -30.03
C ARG A 110 -1.15 -23.69 -29.08
N TYR A 111 -1.37 -23.61 -27.77
CA TYR A 111 -0.38 -24.06 -26.78
C TYR A 111 -0.35 -25.58 -26.73
N SER A 112 0.84 -26.13 -26.59
CA SER A 112 1.04 -27.51 -26.18
C SER A 112 0.60 -27.71 -24.73
N ALA A 113 0.34 -28.96 -24.36
CA ALA A 113 0.02 -29.32 -22.97
C ALA A 113 1.12 -28.91 -21.99
N ASP A 114 2.39 -28.90 -22.42
CA ASP A 114 3.53 -28.51 -21.59
C ASP A 114 3.55 -27.02 -21.32
N GLU A 115 3.26 -26.20 -22.32
CA GLU A 115 3.19 -24.74 -22.17
C GLU A 115 2.00 -24.34 -21.28
N LEU A 116 0.87 -25.04 -21.36
CA LEU A 116 -0.26 -24.82 -20.46
C LEU A 116 0.11 -25.14 -19.01
N ARG A 117 0.81 -26.26 -18.75
CA ARG A 117 1.29 -26.60 -17.41
C ARG A 117 2.30 -25.58 -16.88
N ALA A 118 3.19 -25.09 -17.72
CA ALA A 118 4.15 -24.06 -17.35
C ALA A 118 3.43 -22.74 -16.99
N ALA A 119 2.43 -22.34 -17.76
CA ALA A 119 1.61 -21.17 -17.47
C ALA A 119 0.83 -21.31 -16.16
N GLU A 120 0.20 -22.47 -15.93
CA GLU A 120 -0.50 -22.78 -14.69
C GLU A 120 0.44 -22.70 -13.48
N ALA A 121 1.65 -23.28 -13.57
CA ALA A 121 2.65 -23.20 -12.51
C ALA A 121 3.10 -21.77 -12.23
N ALA A 122 3.34 -20.96 -13.27
CA ALA A 122 3.70 -19.55 -13.12
C ALA A 122 2.58 -18.73 -12.46
N THR A 123 1.32 -18.96 -12.84
CA THR A 123 0.16 -18.31 -12.23
C THR A 123 -0.01 -18.74 -10.77
N ALA A 124 0.18 -20.02 -10.44
CA ALA A 124 0.12 -20.49 -9.07
C ALA A 124 1.19 -19.81 -8.19
N GLU A 125 2.44 -19.72 -8.67
CA GLU A 125 3.51 -19.05 -7.94
C GLU A 125 3.21 -17.56 -7.73
N TYR A 126 2.70 -16.87 -8.75
CA TYR A 126 2.29 -15.48 -8.64
C TYR A 126 1.20 -15.27 -7.59
N LEU A 127 0.15 -16.11 -7.58
CA LEU A 127 -0.92 -16.02 -6.60
C LEU A 127 -0.42 -16.26 -5.16
N ASP A 128 0.53 -17.17 -4.98
CA ASP A 128 1.12 -17.42 -3.68
C ASP A 128 1.98 -16.24 -3.20
N ALA A 129 2.73 -15.59 -4.09
CA ALA A 129 3.45 -14.35 -3.79
C ALA A 129 2.49 -13.22 -3.40
N VAL A 130 1.38 -13.02 -4.14
CA VAL A 130 0.35 -12.02 -3.82
C VAL A 130 -0.27 -12.29 -2.45
N ARG A 131 -0.61 -13.55 -2.16
CA ARG A 131 -1.15 -13.91 -0.84
C ARG A 131 -0.15 -13.64 0.28
N ALA A 132 1.14 -13.91 0.06
CA ALA A 132 2.18 -13.63 1.04
C ALA A 132 2.33 -12.12 1.30
N GLU A 133 2.34 -11.30 0.24
CA GLU A 133 2.35 -9.83 0.35
C GLU A 133 1.14 -9.33 1.14
N LEU A 134 -0.07 -9.75 0.77
CA LEU A 134 -1.32 -9.36 1.42
C LEU A 134 -1.30 -9.73 2.90
N ARG A 135 -0.95 -10.97 3.26
CA ARG A 135 -0.83 -11.39 4.66
C ARG A 135 0.17 -10.52 5.42
N GLY A 136 1.32 -10.22 4.84
CA GLY A 136 2.34 -9.39 5.48
C GLY A 136 1.87 -7.95 5.71
N ARG A 137 1.22 -7.34 4.71
CA ARG A 137 0.62 -6.01 4.81
C ARG A 137 -0.49 -5.96 5.85
N THR A 138 -1.41 -6.91 5.82
CA THR A 138 -2.49 -7.02 6.82
C THR A 138 -1.92 -7.16 8.22
N THR A 139 -0.96 -8.06 8.42
CA THR A 139 -0.31 -8.25 9.73
C THR A 139 0.33 -6.96 10.24
N VAL A 140 1.02 -6.21 9.37
CA VAL A 140 1.63 -4.93 9.76
C VAL A 140 0.56 -3.88 10.06
N SER A 141 -0.48 -3.78 9.23
CA SER A 141 -1.57 -2.82 9.40
C SER A 141 -2.33 -3.05 10.71
N GLU A 142 -2.79 -4.28 10.94
CA GLU A 142 -3.52 -4.65 12.14
C GLU A 142 -2.69 -4.43 13.40
N ARG A 143 -1.42 -4.85 13.39
CA ARG A 143 -0.61 -4.80 14.61
C ARG A 143 -0.03 -3.45 14.95
N PHE A 144 0.25 -2.61 13.95
CA PHE A 144 1.00 -1.37 14.17
C PHE A 144 0.20 -0.09 13.82
N TYR A 145 -0.97 -0.20 13.19
CA TYR A 145 -1.72 0.95 12.65
C TYR A 145 -3.23 0.98 12.97
N ALA A 146 -3.78 0.03 13.74
CA ALA A 146 -5.22 -0.09 13.97
C ALA A 146 -5.89 1.08 14.73
N ASN A 147 -5.13 1.94 15.44
CA ASN A 147 -5.67 2.91 16.40
C ASN A 147 -5.77 4.37 15.91
N GLY A 148 -5.61 4.65 14.61
CA GLY A 148 -5.71 6.02 14.12
C GLY A 148 -6.10 6.09 12.66
N ALA A 149 -7.42 6.15 12.40
CA ALA A 149 -8.12 6.87 11.32
C ALA A 149 -7.51 6.95 9.90
N GLN A 150 -6.52 6.14 9.56
CA GLN A 150 -6.16 5.87 8.19
C GLN A 150 -7.02 4.69 7.79
N THR A 151 -8.19 5.00 7.26
CA THR A 151 -8.83 4.13 6.27
C THR A 151 -7.71 3.78 5.30
N VAL A 152 -7.14 2.59 5.41
CA VAL A 152 -6.26 2.06 4.38
C VAL A 152 -7.21 1.83 3.22
N ILE A 153 -7.45 2.89 2.44
CA ILE A 153 -7.94 2.75 1.10
C ILE A 153 -6.83 1.93 0.47
N VAL A 154 -7.07 0.64 0.31
CA VAL A 154 -6.30 -0.20 -0.59
C VAL A 154 -6.61 0.38 -1.96
N VAL A 155 -5.96 1.51 -2.28
CA VAL A 155 -5.94 2.03 -3.63
C VAL A 155 -5.12 0.98 -4.35
N TRP A 156 -5.81 0.08 -5.04
CA TRP A 156 -5.23 -0.66 -6.13
C TRP A 156 -4.79 0.40 -7.13
N VAL A 157 -3.59 0.94 -6.94
CA VAL A 157 -2.95 1.85 -7.90
C VAL A 157 -2.64 0.98 -9.10
N HIS A 158 -3.61 0.87 -10.00
CA HIS A 158 -3.46 0.11 -11.23
C HIS A 158 -2.41 0.71 -12.17
N HIS A 159 -1.88 1.92 -11.90
CA HIS A 159 -0.89 2.59 -12.74
C HIS A 159 0.06 3.49 -11.93
N GLY A 160 1.36 3.17 -11.92
CA GLY A 160 2.47 4.10 -11.64
C GLY A 160 2.78 4.39 -10.18
N PHE A 161 3.80 3.72 -9.63
CA PHE A 161 4.31 3.95 -8.28
C PHE A 161 5.12 5.25 -8.21
N GLY A 162 4.54 6.30 -7.62
CA GLY A 162 5.26 7.46 -7.10
C GLY A 162 5.17 7.47 -5.57
N TRP A 163 6.29 7.35 -4.87
CA TRP A 163 6.34 7.46 -3.41
C TRP A 163 6.33 8.95 -3.03
N CYS A 164 5.24 9.44 -2.44
CA CYS A 164 5.28 10.71 -1.72
C CYS A 164 5.85 10.44 -0.32
N THR A 165 7.11 10.78 -0.11
CA THR A 165 7.66 11.04 1.22
C THR A 165 7.08 12.37 1.69
N ASN A 166 6.39 12.38 2.82
CA ASN A 166 6.01 13.60 3.53
C ASN A 166 7.17 14.07 4.39
#